data_AF-A0A963HFJ5-F1
#
_entry.id   AF-A0A963HFJ5-F1
#
_cell.length_a   1.000
_cell.length_b   1.000
_cell.length_c   1.000
_cell.angle_alpha   90.00
_cell.angle_beta   90.00
_cell.angle_gamma   90.00
#
_symmetry.space_group_name_H-M   'P 1'
#
loop_
_entity.id
_entity.type
_entity.pdbx_description
1 polymer ?
#
loop_
_entity_poly.entity_id
_entity_poly.type
_entity_poly.pdbx_seq_one_letter_code
_entity_poly.pdbx_strand_id
1 'polypeptide(L)'
;FMFIFNTQILLIGISDTFHLVLTIVSATVASMMFAAATQGFFIAKSRIHENLILLLVTFTLFRPGYWMDMLYPPFEEVPATEFGRLVEEAPRNGNLRVWVEGMSLEGQDISKGVLLPLGEKAGNARERLGAIGLTTMALGDQVQVAAVRFGSQAEKLGLEQGYNIVRIELPSGERPDKEWMYIPAFALIALVWAMQKPRQRRREAERTAGRSRA
;
A
#
# COMPACT_ATOMS: atom_id res chain seq x y z
N PHE A 1 4.02 16.58 0.20
CA PHE A 1 3.21 15.70 -0.67
C PHE A 1 3.63 14.24 -0.58
N MET A 2 4.92 13.89 -0.62
CA MET A 2 5.36 12.47 -0.58
C MET A 2 5.00 11.70 0.69
N PHE A 3 4.74 12.38 1.81
CA PHE A 3 4.27 11.78 3.06
C PHE A 3 2.95 11.01 2.94
N ILE A 4 2.12 11.33 1.92
CA ILE A 4 0.88 10.61 1.63
C ILE A 4 1.17 9.18 1.13
N PHE A 5 2.31 8.99 0.45
CA PHE A 5 2.70 7.70 -0.10
C PHE A 5 3.62 6.89 0.81
N ASN A 6 4.23 7.54 1.80
CA ASN A 6 4.97 6.87 2.86
C ASN A 6 4.74 7.57 4.20
N THR A 7 3.83 7.00 4.99
CA THR A 7 3.47 7.47 6.33
C THR A 7 4.59 7.32 7.35
N GLN A 8 5.62 6.50 7.08
CA GLN A 8 6.79 6.40 7.97
C GLN A 8 7.58 7.70 8.01
N ILE A 9 7.52 8.53 6.95
CA ILE A 9 8.13 9.87 6.96
C ILE A 9 7.43 10.78 7.98
N LEU A 10 6.16 10.51 8.31
CA LEU A 10 5.42 11.16 9.40
C LEU A 10 5.64 10.50 10.76
N LEU A 11 6.59 9.56 10.84
CA LEU A 11 6.89 8.76 12.03
C LEU A 11 5.76 7.82 12.46
N ILE A 12 4.81 7.52 11.57
CA ILE A 12 3.70 6.59 11.83
C ILE A 12 4.13 5.18 11.45
N GLY A 13 3.96 4.22 12.38
CA GLY A 13 4.28 2.81 12.15
C GLY A 13 5.79 2.50 12.20
N ILE A 14 6.55 3.29 12.95
CA ILE A 14 7.97 3.02 13.27
C ILE A 14 8.04 2.21 14.56
N SER A 15 8.56 0.99 14.49
CA SER A 15 8.67 0.09 15.65
C SER A 15 9.95 0.34 16.47
N ASP A 16 11.07 0.60 15.79
CA ASP A 16 12.41 0.57 16.40
C ASP A 16 13.29 1.74 15.96
N THR A 17 14.32 2.05 16.75
CA THR A 17 15.29 3.10 16.41
C THR A 17 16.01 2.83 15.09
N PHE A 18 16.28 1.57 14.75
CA PHE A 18 16.87 1.20 13.46
C PHE A 18 15.97 1.63 12.29
N HIS A 19 14.67 1.35 12.41
CA HIS A 19 13.68 1.67 11.40
C HIS A 19 13.49 3.18 11.23
N LEU A 20 13.57 3.92 12.34
CA LEU A 20 13.62 5.38 12.34
C LEU A 20 14.82 5.92 11.56
N VAL A 21 16.03 5.47 11.89
CA VAL A 21 17.25 5.91 11.22
C VAL A 21 17.21 5.55 9.74
N LEU A 22 16.78 4.34 9.40
CA LEU A 22 16.64 3.88 8.03
C LEU A 22 15.70 4.77 7.22
N THR A 23 14.55 5.15 7.79
CA THR A 23 13.57 6.05 7.16
C THR A 23 14.13 7.44 6.92
N ILE A 24 14.85 8.01 7.88
CA ILE A 24 15.47 9.33 7.74
C ILE A 24 16.56 9.31 6.66
N VAL A 25 17.43 8.29 6.70
CA VAL A 25 18.51 8.12 5.72
C VAL A 25 17.95 7.90 4.32
N SER A 26 16.95 7.03 4.16
CA SER A 26 16.35 6.76 2.84
C SER A 26 15.67 7.99 2.27
N ALA A 27 14.92 8.75 3.07
CA ALA A 27 14.31 10.01 2.65
C ALA A 27 15.37 11.06 2.25
N THR A 28 16.45 11.18 3.03
CA THR A 28 17.55 12.10 2.72
C THR A 28 18.24 11.74 1.40
N VAL A 29 18.58 10.46 1.21
CA VAL A 29 19.18 9.97 -0.03
C VAL A 29 18.24 10.19 -1.22
N ALA A 30 16.95 9.91 -1.07
CA ALA A 30 15.97 10.12 -2.12
C ALA A 30 15.89 11.60 -2.54
N SER A 31 15.90 12.54 -1.59
CA SER A 31 15.97 13.97 -1.88
C SER A 31 17.26 14.36 -2.61
N MET A 32 18.40 13.79 -2.23
CA MET A 32 19.67 14.02 -2.92
C MET A 32 19.66 13.49 -4.36
N MET A 33 19.12 12.28 -4.59
CA MET A 33 19.03 11.69 -5.93
C MET A 33 18.08 12.49 -6.83
N PHE A 34 16.98 13.00 -6.28
CA PHE A 34 16.07 13.88 -7.00
C PHE A 34 16.75 15.18 -7.43
N ALA A 35 17.48 15.82 -6.51
CA ALA A 35 18.25 17.02 -6.81
C ALA A 35 19.31 16.75 -7.87
N ALA A 36 20.04 15.64 -7.77
CA ALA A 36 21.05 15.25 -8.75
C ALA A 36 20.45 15.00 -10.15
N ALA A 37 19.28 14.35 -10.21
CA ALA A 37 18.58 14.09 -11.48
C ALA A 37 18.07 15.39 -12.14
N THR A 38 17.49 16.30 -11.36
CA THR A 38 16.96 17.58 -11.85
C THR A 38 18.08 18.54 -12.27
N GLN A 39 19.20 18.56 -11.55
CA GLN A 39 20.40 19.33 -11.92
C GLN A 39 21.17 18.69 -13.10
N GLY A 40 20.88 17.43 -13.45
CA GLY A 40 21.61 16.69 -14.47
C GLY A 40 23.08 16.45 -14.10
N PHE A 41 23.37 16.40 -12.80
CA PHE A 41 24.71 16.25 -12.26
C PHE A 41 24.65 15.48 -10.96
N PHE A 42 25.38 14.37 -10.88
CA PHE A 42 25.56 13.62 -9.64
C PHE A 42 27.02 13.67 -9.19
N ILE A 43 27.89 12.98 -9.92
CA ILE A 43 29.35 13.01 -9.75
C ILE A 43 30.00 13.57 -11.01
N ALA A 44 29.45 13.19 -12.16
CA ALA A 44 29.73 13.79 -13.45
C ALA A 44 28.41 14.25 -14.08
N LYS A 45 28.51 14.99 -15.19
CA LYS A 45 27.33 15.38 -15.97
C LYS A 45 26.55 14.12 -16.39
N SER A 46 25.31 14.04 -15.96
CA SER A 46 24.45 12.88 -16.16
C SER A 46 23.96 12.81 -17.61
N ARG A 47 23.82 11.58 -18.11
CA ARG A 47 23.11 11.30 -19.37
C ARG A 47 21.61 11.13 -19.09
N ILE A 48 20.78 11.22 -20.13
CA ILE A 48 19.31 11.09 -19.99
C ILE A 48 18.93 9.78 -19.26
N HIS A 49 19.55 8.64 -19.63
CA HIS A 49 19.28 7.37 -18.94
C HIS A 49 19.73 7.36 -17.47
N GLU A 50 20.82 8.04 -17.12
CA GLU A 50 21.27 8.15 -15.73
C GLU A 50 20.29 8.99 -14.91
N ASN A 51 19.77 10.09 -15.48
CA ASN A 51 18.72 10.87 -14.85
C ASN A 51 17.44 10.06 -14.66
N LEU A 52 17.02 9.27 -15.67
CA LEU A 52 15.86 8.39 -15.53
C LEU A 52 16.05 7.35 -14.42
N ILE A 53 17.25 6.76 -14.31
CA ILE A 53 17.57 5.82 -13.22
C ILE A 53 17.53 6.54 -11.87
N LEU A 54 18.12 7.74 -11.74
CA LEU A 54 18.09 8.51 -10.49
C LEU A 54 16.66 8.92 -10.08
N LEU A 55 15.79 9.24 -11.04
CA LEU A 55 14.37 9.49 -10.79
C LEU A 55 13.63 8.22 -10.37
N LEU A 56 13.92 7.08 -10.98
CA LEU A 56 13.36 5.78 -10.59
C LEU A 56 13.77 5.40 -9.15
N VAL A 57 15.04 5.61 -8.81
CA VAL A 57 15.56 5.43 -7.44
C VAL A 57 14.82 6.33 -6.46
N THR A 58 14.71 7.62 -6.80
CA THR A 58 13.99 8.61 -6.00
C THR A 58 12.56 8.14 -5.72
N PHE A 59 11.83 7.75 -6.77
CA PHE A 59 10.47 7.23 -6.65
C PHE A 59 10.40 5.99 -5.76
N THR A 60 11.32 5.04 -5.95
CA THR A 60 11.36 3.78 -5.20
C THR A 60 11.63 4.00 -3.71
N LEU A 61 12.53 4.90 -3.35
CA LEU A 61 12.82 5.22 -1.95
C LEU A 61 11.67 5.98 -1.28
N PHE A 62 10.97 6.87 -2.00
CA PHE A 62 9.83 7.59 -1.45
C PHE A 62 8.54 6.77 -1.40
N ARG A 63 8.36 5.81 -2.31
CA ARG A 63 7.18 4.93 -2.35
C ARG A 63 7.58 3.48 -2.59
N PRO A 64 8.26 2.83 -1.62
CA PRO A 64 8.64 1.42 -1.75
C PRO A 64 7.40 0.51 -1.82
N GLY A 65 6.31 0.91 -1.16
CA GLY A 65 5.04 0.19 -1.16
C GLY A 65 4.45 0.00 -2.55
N TYR A 66 4.72 0.89 -3.52
CA TYR A 66 4.18 0.74 -4.88
C TYR A 66 4.59 -0.59 -5.54
N TRP A 67 5.86 -0.96 -5.41
CA TRP A 67 6.37 -2.21 -5.98
C TRP A 67 5.92 -3.42 -5.18
N MET A 68 5.88 -3.28 -3.85
CA MET A 68 5.41 -4.36 -2.98
C MET A 68 3.93 -4.63 -3.12
N ASP A 69 3.09 -3.62 -3.32
CA ASP A 69 1.66 -3.79 -3.59
C ASP A 69 1.41 -4.53 -4.91
N MET A 70 2.34 -4.42 -5.87
CA MET A 70 2.26 -5.14 -7.15
C MET A 70 2.67 -6.61 -7.04
N LEU A 71 3.64 -6.92 -6.18
CA LEU A 71 4.12 -8.30 -5.94
C LEU A 71 3.28 -9.04 -4.90
N TYR A 72 2.87 -8.32 -3.85
CA TYR A 72 2.12 -8.79 -2.70
C TYR A 72 0.96 -7.82 -2.44
N PRO A 73 -0.20 -8.05 -3.08
CA PRO A 73 -1.39 -7.23 -2.88
C PRO A 73 -1.72 -7.05 -1.40
N PRO A 74 -2.19 -5.87 -0.99
CA PRO A 74 -2.49 -5.57 0.42
C PRO A 74 -3.68 -6.33 0.98
N PHE A 75 -4.56 -6.82 0.11
CA PHE A 75 -5.73 -7.60 0.48
C PHE A 75 -5.82 -8.85 -0.37
N GLU A 76 -6.19 -9.96 0.27
CA GLU A 76 -6.60 -11.18 -0.40
C GLU A 76 -8.12 -11.21 -0.50
N GLU A 77 -8.61 -11.50 -1.72
CA GLU A 77 -10.03 -11.66 -1.97
C GLU A 77 -10.47 -13.07 -1.60
N VAL A 78 -11.37 -13.17 -0.62
CA VAL A 78 -11.97 -14.42 -0.16
C VAL A 78 -13.41 -14.52 -0.66
N PRO A 79 -13.87 -15.71 -1.09
CA PRO A 79 -15.25 -15.94 -1.51
C PRO A 79 -16.27 -15.57 -0.44
N ALA A 80 -17.44 -15.09 -0.87
CA ALA A 80 -18.54 -14.75 0.03
C ALA A 80 -19.05 -15.91 0.89
N THR A 81 -18.88 -17.16 0.43
CA THR A 81 -19.26 -18.37 1.19
C THR A 81 -18.54 -18.47 2.54
N GLU A 82 -17.34 -17.92 2.64
CA GLU A 82 -16.53 -17.88 3.86
C GLU A 82 -16.99 -16.78 4.83
N PHE A 83 -17.96 -15.93 4.45
CA PHE A 83 -18.41 -14.80 5.26
C PHE A 83 -18.79 -15.19 6.69
N GLY A 84 -19.58 -16.25 6.86
CA GLY A 84 -20.00 -16.73 8.17
C GLY A 84 -18.81 -17.12 9.04
N ARG A 85 -17.88 -17.92 8.50
CA ARG A 85 -16.68 -18.37 9.21
C ARG A 85 -15.78 -17.19 9.59
N LEU A 86 -15.54 -16.27 8.65
CA LEU A 86 -14.71 -15.09 8.90
C LEU A 86 -15.30 -14.16 9.98
N VAL A 87 -16.63 -14.04 10.03
CA VAL A 87 -17.32 -13.28 11.09
C VAL A 87 -17.15 -13.95 12.46
N GLU A 88 -17.12 -15.27 12.54
CA GLU A 88 -16.89 -16.00 13.79
C GLU A 88 -15.44 -15.93 14.27
N GLU A 89 -14.48 -16.13 13.36
CA GLU A 89 -13.06 -16.13 13.67
C GLU A 89 -12.53 -14.73 14.03
N ALA A 90 -13.08 -13.69 13.39
CA ALA A 90 -12.59 -12.32 13.54
C ALA A 90 -12.50 -11.88 15.02
N PRO A 91 -11.45 -11.12 15.39
CA PRO A 91 -11.23 -10.67 16.77
C PRO A 91 -12.38 -9.78 17.26
N ARG A 92 -12.45 -9.59 18.59
CA ARG A 92 -13.40 -8.64 19.21
C ARG A 92 -13.18 -7.25 18.62
N ASN A 93 -14.26 -6.57 18.25
CA ASN A 93 -14.25 -5.27 17.56
C ASN A 93 -13.43 -5.26 16.26
N GLY A 94 -13.27 -6.43 15.62
CA GLY A 94 -12.65 -6.53 14.30
C GLY A 94 -13.49 -5.85 13.23
N ASN A 95 -12.83 -5.32 12.22
CA ASN A 95 -13.47 -4.77 11.03
C ASN A 95 -13.26 -5.74 9.88
N LEU A 96 -14.33 -6.08 9.16
CA LEU A 96 -14.28 -6.91 7.97
C LEU A 96 -14.68 -6.07 6.76
N ARG A 97 -13.84 -6.01 5.73
CA ARG A 97 -14.17 -5.28 4.51
C ARG A 97 -14.91 -6.22 3.55
N VAL A 98 -16.11 -5.82 3.18
CA VAL A 98 -17.03 -6.62 2.39
C VAL A 98 -17.49 -5.82 1.19
N TRP A 99 -17.47 -6.43 0.01
CA TRP A 99 -18.03 -5.83 -1.19
C TRP A 99 -19.44 -6.35 -1.42
N VAL A 100 -20.37 -5.42 -1.59
CA VAL A 100 -21.78 -5.69 -1.79
C VAL A 100 -22.23 -5.15 -3.14
N GLU A 101 -23.10 -5.91 -3.79
CA GLU A 101 -23.71 -5.57 -5.08
C GLU A 101 -25.21 -5.80 -5.03
N GLY A 102 -25.99 -4.84 -5.53
CA GLY A 102 -27.44 -4.96 -5.57
C GLY A 102 -28.10 -3.74 -6.15
N MET A 103 -29.43 -3.77 -6.21
CA MET A 103 -30.24 -2.66 -6.68
C MET A 103 -30.74 -1.85 -5.48
N SER A 104 -30.46 -0.54 -5.48
CA SER A 104 -30.97 0.41 -4.49
C SER A 104 -32.49 0.52 -4.56
N LEU A 105 -33.11 1.06 -3.51
CA LEU A 105 -34.53 1.40 -3.50
C LEU A 105 -34.94 2.34 -4.65
N GLU A 106 -34.01 3.14 -5.16
CA GLU A 106 -34.18 4.04 -6.31
C GLU A 106 -33.98 3.34 -7.68
N GLY A 107 -33.76 2.03 -7.70
CA GLY A 107 -33.58 1.26 -8.94
C GLY A 107 -32.21 1.42 -9.59
N GLN A 108 -31.20 1.88 -8.85
CA GLN A 108 -29.82 2.01 -9.33
C GLN A 108 -28.99 0.80 -8.91
N ASP A 109 -28.21 0.24 -9.83
CA ASP A 109 -27.22 -0.79 -9.51
C ASP A 109 -26.06 -0.17 -8.72
N ILE A 110 -25.81 -0.68 -7.53
CA ILE A 110 -24.73 -0.24 -6.64
C ILE A 110 -23.76 -1.39 -6.46
N SER A 111 -22.47 -1.11 -6.68
CA SER A 111 -21.35 -1.95 -6.24
C SER A 111 -20.48 -1.11 -5.30
N LYS A 112 -20.37 -1.52 -4.03
CA LYS A 112 -19.59 -0.78 -3.04
C LYS A 112 -18.90 -1.67 -2.02
N GLY A 113 -17.73 -1.22 -1.58
CA GLY A 113 -17.00 -1.78 -0.44
C GLY A 113 -17.46 -1.13 0.86
N VAL A 114 -17.89 -1.95 1.82
CA VAL A 114 -18.32 -1.54 3.16
C VAL A 114 -17.36 -2.12 4.19
N LEU A 115 -16.89 -1.28 5.10
CA LEU A 115 -16.15 -1.74 6.27
C LEU A 115 -17.14 -2.09 7.38
N LEU A 116 -17.36 -3.38 7.61
CA LEU A 116 -18.30 -3.91 8.58
C LEU A 116 -17.61 -4.07 9.96
N PRO A 117 -17.98 -3.26 10.96
CA PRO A 117 -17.48 -3.41 12.32
C PRO A 117 -18.25 -4.53 13.00
N LEU A 118 -17.58 -5.63 13.34
CA LEU A 118 -18.24 -6.84 13.83
C LEU A 118 -18.58 -6.79 15.33
N GLY A 119 -18.23 -5.71 16.02
CA GLY A 119 -18.51 -5.53 17.45
C GLY A 119 -17.94 -6.66 18.32
N GLU A 120 -18.60 -6.93 19.45
CA GLU A 120 -18.22 -7.99 20.37
C GLU A 120 -18.32 -9.39 19.73
N LYS A 121 -17.57 -10.35 20.28
CA LYS A 121 -17.71 -11.76 19.88
C LYS A 121 -19.03 -12.30 20.46
N ALA A 122 -19.85 -12.91 19.60
CA ALA A 122 -21.04 -13.64 19.98
C ALA A 122 -20.83 -15.16 19.83
N GLY A 123 -21.81 -15.97 20.22
CA GLY A 123 -21.70 -17.43 20.16
C GLY A 123 -21.68 -18.01 18.74
N ASN A 124 -22.17 -17.24 17.75
CA ASN A 124 -22.17 -17.60 16.33
C ASN A 124 -22.19 -16.35 15.43
N ALA A 125 -21.91 -16.52 14.14
CA ALA A 125 -21.91 -15.43 13.16
C ALA A 125 -23.25 -14.69 13.11
N ARG A 126 -24.36 -15.43 13.14
CA ARG A 126 -25.71 -14.86 12.98
C ARG A 126 -26.08 -13.92 14.11
N GLU A 127 -25.75 -14.29 15.34
CA GLU A 127 -25.96 -13.48 16.54
C GLU A 127 -25.07 -12.23 16.51
N ARG A 128 -23.81 -12.40 16.08
CA ARG A 128 -22.86 -11.29 15.92
C ARG A 128 -23.31 -10.27 14.87
N LEU A 129 -23.76 -10.74 13.72
CA LEU A 129 -24.32 -9.90 12.65
C LEU A 129 -25.64 -9.26 13.11
N GLY A 130 -26.47 -10.01 13.84
CA GLY A 130 -27.70 -9.50 14.42
C GLY A 130 -27.48 -8.34 15.39
N ALA A 131 -26.40 -8.37 16.18
CA ALA A 131 -26.02 -7.30 17.10
C ALA A 131 -25.71 -5.97 16.38
N ILE A 132 -25.15 -6.04 15.18
CA ILE A 132 -24.89 -4.86 14.33
C ILE A 132 -26.06 -4.53 13.39
N GLY A 133 -27.17 -5.26 13.53
CA GLY A 133 -28.41 -5.09 12.79
C GLY A 133 -28.39 -5.67 11.38
N LEU A 134 -27.47 -6.58 11.07
CA LEU A 134 -27.37 -7.24 9.78
C LEU A 134 -27.87 -8.68 9.86
N THR A 135 -28.78 -9.07 8.98
CA THR A 135 -29.18 -10.46 8.81
C THR A 135 -28.79 -10.89 7.41
N THR A 136 -28.03 -11.96 7.30
CA THR A 136 -27.64 -12.56 6.01
C THR A 136 -28.26 -13.94 5.85
N MET A 137 -28.45 -14.35 4.60
CA MET A 137 -28.84 -15.71 4.23
C MET A 137 -27.88 -16.23 3.17
N ALA A 138 -27.59 -17.53 3.22
CA ALA A 138 -26.82 -18.21 2.18
C ALA A 138 -27.80 -18.83 1.16
N LEU A 139 -27.66 -18.46 -0.11
CA LEU A 139 -28.38 -19.02 -1.26
C LEU A 139 -27.37 -19.77 -2.13
N GLY A 140 -27.18 -21.07 -1.85
CA GLY A 140 -26.13 -21.86 -2.51
C GLY A 140 -24.76 -21.26 -2.23
N ASP A 141 -24.07 -20.82 -3.28
CA ASP A 141 -22.73 -20.20 -3.20
C ASP A 141 -22.77 -18.67 -2.99
N GLN A 142 -23.96 -18.07 -2.91
CA GLN A 142 -24.12 -16.64 -2.69
C GLN A 142 -24.53 -16.34 -1.25
N VAL A 143 -24.05 -15.22 -0.71
CA VAL A 143 -24.51 -14.70 0.58
C VAL A 143 -25.26 -13.40 0.32
N GLN A 144 -26.55 -13.36 0.67
CA GLN A 144 -27.40 -12.20 0.45
C GLN A 144 -27.79 -11.56 1.80
N VAL A 145 -27.90 -10.24 1.81
CA VAL A 145 -28.45 -9.46 2.92
C VAL A 145 -29.95 -9.67 2.96
N ALA A 146 -30.40 -10.45 3.94
CA ALA A 146 -31.80 -10.80 4.14
C ALA A 146 -32.60 -9.68 4.78
N ALA A 147 -32.01 -8.97 5.74
CA ALA A 147 -32.65 -7.83 6.40
C ALA A 147 -31.60 -6.94 7.06
N VAL A 148 -31.88 -5.64 7.10
CA VAL A 148 -31.10 -4.65 7.86
C VAL A 148 -32.04 -3.98 8.85
N ARG A 149 -31.67 -3.95 10.12
CA ARG A 149 -32.46 -3.31 11.18
C ARG A 149 -32.37 -1.80 11.05
N PHE A 150 -33.50 -1.12 11.12
CA PHE A 150 -33.55 0.35 11.12
C PHE A 150 -32.80 0.96 12.31
N GLY A 151 -32.08 2.05 12.08
CA GLY A 151 -31.18 2.73 13.02
C GLY A 151 -29.86 1.99 13.29
N SER A 152 -29.62 0.84 12.66
CA SER A 152 -28.45 0.01 12.96
C SER A 152 -27.15 0.55 12.35
N GLN A 153 -26.03 -0.01 12.80
CA GLN A 153 -24.73 0.32 12.22
C GLN A 153 -24.62 -0.15 10.77
N ALA A 154 -25.20 -1.31 10.44
CA ALA A 154 -25.27 -1.81 9.08
C ALA A 154 -26.02 -0.85 8.13
N GLU A 155 -27.14 -0.28 8.56
CA GLU A 155 -27.89 0.71 7.77
C GLU A 155 -27.11 2.02 7.59
N LYS A 156 -26.40 2.49 8.62
CA LYS A 156 -25.55 3.69 8.52
C LYS A 156 -24.39 3.52 7.53
N LEU A 157 -23.98 2.28 7.27
CA LEU A 157 -23.01 1.94 6.23
C LEU A 157 -23.66 1.83 4.83
N GLY A 158 -24.98 2.03 4.76
CA GLY A 158 -25.82 1.95 3.57
C GLY A 158 -26.06 0.52 3.09
N LEU A 159 -25.99 -0.48 3.95
CA LEU A 159 -26.41 -1.83 3.58
C LEU A 159 -27.93 -1.90 3.48
N GLU A 160 -28.44 -2.54 2.44
CA GLU A 160 -29.87 -2.70 2.21
C GLU A 160 -30.23 -4.18 2.01
N GLN A 161 -31.52 -4.49 2.18
CA GLN A 161 -32.06 -5.81 1.89
C GLN A 161 -31.92 -6.12 0.40
N GLY A 162 -31.53 -7.35 0.08
CA GLY A 162 -31.38 -7.83 -1.30
C GLY A 162 -29.98 -7.67 -1.87
N TYR A 163 -29.08 -6.96 -1.20
CA TYR A 163 -27.67 -6.86 -1.64
C TYR A 163 -26.97 -8.20 -1.48
N ASN A 164 -26.19 -8.58 -2.49
CA ASN A 164 -25.34 -9.75 -2.50
C ASN A 164 -23.95 -9.38 -2.02
N ILE A 165 -23.42 -10.14 -1.06
CA ILE A 165 -22.01 -10.08 -0.70
C ILE A 165 -21.25 -10.87 -1.77
N VAL A 166 -20.36 -10.19 -2.49
CA VAL A 166 -19.65 -10.77 -3.64
C VAL A 166 -18.25 -11.23 -3.25
N ARG A 167 -17.50 -10.39 -2.52
CA ARG A 167 -16.14 -10.69 -2.09
C ARG A 167 -15.83 -10.06 -0.74
N ILE A 168 -14.87 -10.64 -0.04
CA ILE A 168 -14.39 -10.19 1.26
C ILE A 168 -12.90 -9.92 1.13
N GLU A 169 -12.44 -8.77 1.60
CA GLU A 169 -11.02 -8.42 1.60
C GLU A 169 -10.44 -8.66 2.99
N LEU A 170 -9.51 -9.61 3.09
CA LEU A 170 -8.70 -9.82 4.29
C LEU A 170 -7.32 -9.18 4.11
N PRO A 171 -6.75 -8.53 5.14
CA PRO A 171 -5.36 -8.10 5.08
C PRO A 171 -4.45 -9.31 4.85
N SER A 172 -3.65 -9.29 3.79
CA SER A 172 -2.76 -10.41 3.44
C SER A 172 -1.74 -10.61 4.56
N GLY A 173 -1.63 -11.84 5.07
CA GLY A 173 -0.86 -12.15 6.28
C GLY A 173 0.66 -12.18 6.10
N GLU A 174 1.14 -12.55 4.90
CA GLU A 174 2.57 -12.75 4.62
C GLU A 174 3.09 -11.70 3.64
N ARG A 175 3.16 -10.44 4.08
CA ARG A 175 3.78 -9.37 3.29
C ARG A 175 5.19 -9.11 3.81
N PRO A 176 6.25 -9.30 3.00
CA PRO A 176 7.57 -8.85 3.38
C PRO A 176 7.56 -7.34 3.61
N ASP A 177 8.44 -6.89 4.49
CA ASP A 177 8.68 -5.49 4.79
C ASP A 177 8.95 -4.68 3.50
N LYS A 178 8.35 -3.51 3.37
CA LYS A 178 8.49 -2.67 2.16
C LYS A 178 9.93 -2.17 1.96
N GLU A 179 10.72 -2.16 3.03
CA GLU A 179 12.12 -1.79 3.11
C GLU A 179 13.02 -2.68 2.24
N TRP A 180 12.57 -3.88 1.84
CA TRP A 180 13.27 -4.72 0.86
C TRP A 180 13.50 -4.01 -0.48
N MET A 181 12.65 -3.05 -0.84
CA MET A 181 12.82 -2.23 -2.05
C MET A 181 13.95 -1.21 -1.95
N TYR A 182 14.55 -1.00 -0.77
CA TYR A 182 15.72 -0.14 -0.62
C TYR A 182 16.97 -0.79 -1.22
N ILE A 183 17.08 -2.12 -1.13
CA ILE A 183 18.22 -2.88 -1.69
C ILE A 183 18.39 -2.63 -3.20
N PRO A 184 17.36 -2.86 -4.06
CA PRO A 184 17.49 -2.57 -5.49
C PRO A 184 17.69 -1.08 -5.76
N ALA A 185 17.10 -0.18 -4.96
CA ALA A 185 17.31 1.26 -5.12
C ALA A 185 18.77 1.67 -4.87
N PHE A 186 19.40 1.19 -3.80
CA PHE A 186 20.81 1.44 -3.52
C PHE A 186 21.74 0.78 -4.54
N ALA A 187 21.38 -0.41 -5.05
CA ALA A 187 22.12 -1.05 -6.13
C ALA A 187 22.12 -0.20 -7.42
N LEU A 188 20.99 0.42 -7.77
CA LEU A 188 20.89 1.35 -8.90
C LEU A 188 21.71 2.63 -8.68
N ILE A 189 21.75 3.18 -7.47
CA ILE A 189 22.65 4.31 -7.15
C ILE A 189 24.11 3.90 -7.37
N ALA A 190 24.50 2.73 -6.88
CA ALA A 190 25.85 2.20 -7.04
C ALA A 190 26.20 1.96 -8.52
N LEU A 191 25.24 1.51 -9.33
CA LEU A 191 25.39 1.36 -10.77
C LEU A 191 25.67 2.72 -11.45
N VAL A 192 24.86 3.75 -11.16
CA VAL A 192 25.08 5.09 -11.71
C VAL A 192 26.43 5.66 -11.27
N TRP A 193 26.80 5.47 -10.01
CA TRP A 193 28.11 5.85 -9.49
C TRP A 193 29.25 5.18 -10.25
N ALA A 194 29.17 3.87 -10.46
CA ALA A 194 30.17 3.09 -11.20
C ALA A 194 30.29 3.54 -12.66
N MET A 195 29.18 3.92 -13.29
CA MET A 195 29.16 4.46 -14.65
C MET A 195 29.77 5.88 -14.74
N GLN A 196 29.64 6.70 -13.68
CA GLN A 196 30.16 8.08 -13.67
C GLN A 196 31.63 8.17 -13.25
N LYS A 197 32.10 7.28 -12.37
CA LYS A 197 33.46 7.31 -11.80
C LYS A 197 34.61 7.30 -12.83
N PRO A 198 34.61 6.48 -13.90
CA PRO A 198 35.67 6.54 -14.92
C PRO A 198 35.70 7.88 -15.67
N ARG A 199 34.54 8.50 -15.88
CA ARG A 199 34.43 9.78 -16.59
C ARG A 199 34.91 10.95 -15.74
N GLN A 200 34.64 10.92 -14.44
CA GLN A 200 35.19 11.87 -13.49
C GLN A 200 36.73 11.83 -13.51
N ARG A 201 37.32 10.62 -13.39
CA ARG A 201 38.78 10.44 -13.40
C ARG A 201 39.44 10.96 -14.67
N ARG A 202 38.83 10.74 -15.85
CA ARG A 202 39.33 11.28 -17.13
C ARG A 202 39.33 12.81 -17.13
N ARG A 203 38.23 13.44 -16.68
CA ARG A 203 38.13 14.91 -16.59
C ARG A 203 39.12 15.51 -15.60
N GLU A 204 39.38 14.84 -14.48
CA GLU A 204 40.37 15.26 -13.49
C GLU A 204 41.80 15.15 -14.05
N ALA A 205 42.12 14.06 -14.74
CA ALA A 205 43.42 13.89 -15.40
C ALA A 205 43.67 14.97 -16.47
N GLU A 206 42.68 15.27 -17.31
CA GLU A 206 42.74 16.33 -18.33
C GLU A 206 42.96 17.72 -17.71
N ARG A 207 42.25 18.04 -16.61
CA ARG A 207 42.45 19.31 -15.88
C ARG A 207 43.85 19.44 -15.29
N THR A 208 44.40 18.35 -14.76
CA THR A 208 45.73 18.34 -14.13
C THR A 208 46.84 18.46 -15.18
N ALA A 209 46.70 17.78 -16.32
CA ALA A 209 47.62 17.90 -17.46
C ALA A 209 47.59 19.30 -18.11
N GLY A 210 46.41 19.93 -18.18
CA GLY A 210 46.27 21.30 -18.68
C GLY A 210 46.94 22.36 -17.79
N ARG A 211 46.89 22.19 -16.46
CA ARG A 211 47.57 23.09 -15.50
C ARG A 211 49.09 22.97 -15.50
N SER A 212 49.66 21.84 -15.92
CA SER A 212 51.12 21.66 -16.02
C SER A 212 51.72 22.30 -17.27
N ARG A 213 50.90 22.72 -18.23
CA ARG A 213 51.32 23.30 -19.52
C ARG A 213 51.12 24.81 -19.62
N ALA A 214 50.52 25.42 -18.60
CA ALA A 214 50.30 26.87 -18.48
C ALA A 214 51.23 27.42 -17.40
#